data_AF-A0A0Q5THC2-F1
#
_entry.id   AF-A0A0Q5THC2-F1
#
_cell.length_a   1.000
_cell.length_b   1.000
_cell.length_c   1.000
_cell.angle_alpha   90.00
_cell.angle_beta   90.00
_cell.angle_gamma   90.00
#
_symmetry.space_group_name_H-M   'P 1'
#
loop_
_entity.id
_entity.type
_entity.pdbx_description
1 polymer ?
#
loop_
_entity_poly.entity_id
_entity_poly.type
_entity_poly.pdbx_seq_one_letter_code
_entity_poly.pdbx_strand_id
1 'polypeptide(L)'
;MELIKWFYGYIKSFMKTSTKVQSFEEACVALGLNPAEELPYSVATTNRQRGINAVAKLAIIAEALNEGWKPDWSNWNERKYYPYFDKAAGGSGFSFDDFYCDASYTGVGSRLVFRTAELARYAGTQFLEIYREWMVFGE
;
A
#
# COMPACT_ATOMS: atom_id res chain seq x y z
N MET A 1 -2.49 -32.81 14.05
CA MET A 1 -2.24 -31.83 15.14
C MET A 1 -0.91 -31.09 14.95
N GLU A 2 0.23 -31.75 14.68
CA GLU A 2 1.51 -31.05 14.47
C GLU A 2 1.63 -30.28 13.15
N LEU A 3 1.10 -30.81 12.05
CA LEU A 3 1.13 -30.13 10.74
C LEU A 3 0.42 -28.77 10.76
N ILE A 4 -0.71 -28.67 11.48
CA ILE A 4 -1.48 -27.43 11.65
C ILE A 4 -0.71 -26.43 12.53
N LYS A 5 -0.03 -26.90 13.58
CA LYS A 5 0.80 -26.05 14.44
C LYS A 5 2.04 -25.52 13.69
N TRP A 6 2.66 -26.37 12.87
CA TRP A 6 3.78 -25.98 12.00
C TRP A 6 3.33 -24.95 10.95
N PHE A 7 2.21 -25.21 10.26
CA PHE A 7 1.66 -24.30 9.26
C PHE A 7 1.25 -22.95 9.88
N TYR A 8 0.62 -22.99 11.05
CA TYR A 8 0.26 -21.78 11.80
C TYR A 8 1.51 -21.02 12.28
N GLY A 9 2.54 -21.72 12.74
CA GLY A 9 3.83 -21.12 13.12
C GLY A 9 4.56 -20.50 11.94
N TYR A 10 4.54 -21.16 10.78
CA TYR A 10 5.09 -20.67 9.52
C TYR A 10 4.36 -19.41 9.06
N ILE A 11 3.02 -19.42 9.00
CA ILE A 11 2.21 -18.24 8.67
C ILE A 11 2.52 -17.10 9.63
N LYS A 12 2.55 -17.37 10.94
CA LYS A 12 2.81 -16.33 11.96
C LYS A 12 4.23 -15.76 11.86
N SER A 13 5.23 -16.58 11.53
CA SER A 13 6.61 -16.14 11.31
C SER A 13 6.78 -15.37 9.99
N PHE A 14 6.12 -15.81 8.93
CA PHE A 14 6.11 -15.16 7.62
C PHE A 14 5.39 -13.81 7.67
N MET A 15 4.24 -13.74 8.33
CA MET A 15 3.55 -12.48 8.66
C MET A 15 4.36 -11.62 9.64
N LYS A 16 5.30 -12.17 10.41
CA LYS A 16 6.19 -11.36 11.26
C LYS A 16 7.32 -10.70 10.46
N THR A 17 7.66 -11.26 9.29
CA THR A 17 8.70 -10.71 8.40
C THR A 17 8.15 -9.79 7.32
N SER A 18 6.97 -10.05 6.74
CA SER A 18 6.41 -9.23 5.64
C SER A 18 5.50 -8.05 6.10
N THR A 19 5.38 -7.81 7.40
CA THR A 19 4.27 -6.98 7.96
C THR A 19 4.74 -6.10 9.13
N LYS A 20 5.90 -5.44 9.00
CA LYS A 20 6.40 -4.51 10.02
C LYS A 20 6.02 -3.06 9.78
N VAL A 21 5.68 -2.69 8.55
CA VAL A 21 5.33 -1.31 8.20
C VAL A 21 3.83 -1.13 8.43
N GLN A 22 3.46 -0.50 9.54
CA GLN A 22 2.07 -0.22 9.93
C GLN A 22 1.72 1.27 9.78
N SER A 23 2.74 2.11 9.58
CA SER A 23 2.62 3.56 9.42
C SER A 23 3.56 4.08 8.34
N PHE A 24 3.33 5.32 7.92
CA PHE A 24 4.24 6.04 7.03
C PHE A 24 5.61 6.23 7.67
N GLU A 25 5.65 6.56 8.96
CA GLU A 25 6.88 6.78 9.73
C GLU A 25 7.71 5.50 9.80
N GLU A 26 7.09 4.35 10.04
CA GLU A 26 7.77 3.05 10.00
C GLU A 26 8.28 2.68 8.60
N ALA A 27 7.56 3.07 7.54
CA ALA A 27 8.02 2.88 6.17
C ALA A 27 9.29 3.71 5.90
N CYS A 28 9.30 4.97 6.31
CA CYS A 28 10.48 5.84 6.23
C CYS A 28 11.66 5.24 7.00
N VAL A 29 11.45 4.82 8.26
CA VAL A 29 12.51 4.19 9.08
C VAL A 29 13.05 2.92 8.41
N ALA A 30 12.18 2.08 7.85
CA ALA A 30 12.59 0.87 7.15
C ALA A 30 13.48 1.16 5.92
N LEU A 31 13.31 2.32 5.29
CA LEU A 31 14.10 2.79 4.15
C LEU A 31 15.26 3.71 4.53
N GLY A 32 15.44 4.04 5.81
CA GLY A 32 16.47 4.98 6.27
C GLY A 32 16.17 6.45 5.95
N LEU A 33 14.91 6.80 5.75
CA LEU A 33 14.42 8.15 5.44
C LEU A 33 13.99 8.89 6.72
N ASN A 34 14.00 10.23 6.66
CA ASN A 34 13.45 11.08 7.71
C ASN A 34 12.01 11.48 7.37
N PRO A 35 10.96 10.99 8.09
CA PRO A 35 9.56 11.28 7.75
C PRO A 35 9.23 12.76 7.60
N ALA A 36 9.92 13.64 8.34
CA ALA A 36 9.69 15.08 8.30
C ALA A 36 10.14 15.75 6.99
N GLU A 37 11.02 15.09 6.23
CA GLU A 37 11.61 15.61 4.99
C GLU A 37 10.95 15.03 3.73
N GLU A 38 10.18 13.94 3.88
CA GLU A 38 9.59 13.21 2.75
C GLU A 38 8.24 13.76 2.27
N LEU A 39 7.67 14.76 2.95
CA LEU A 39 6.38 15.35 2.57
C LEU A 39 6.57 16.65 1.78
N PRO A 40 5.97 16.78 0.58
CA PRO A 40 6.03 18.02 -0.20
C PRO A 40 5.49 19.25 0.54
N TYR A 41 4.50 19.05 1.41
CA TYR A 41 3.94 20.09 2.27
C TYR A 41 4.05 19.68 3.74
N SER A 42 4.98 20.28 4.48
CA SER A 42 5.14 20.04 5.93
C SER A 42 3.89 20.40 6.75
N VAL A 43 3.12 21.38 6.28
CA VAL A 43 1.80 21.74 6.83
C VAL A 43 0.80 21.82 5.67
N ALA A 44 0.00 20.76 5.49
CA ALA A 44 -1.04 20.70 4.47
C ALA A 44 -2.33 21.38 4.95
N THR A 45 -2.65 22.56 4.42
CA THR A 45 -3.83 23.35 4.81
C THR A 45 -5.03 23.14 3.89
N THR A 46 -4.83 22.56 2.71
CA THR A 46 -5.87 22.33 1.71
C THR A 46 -6.06 20.85 1.37
N ASN A 47 -7.25 20.48 0.88
CA ASN A 47 -7.52 19.13 0.36
C ASN A 47 -6.51 18.70 -0.72
N ARG A 48 -6.10 19.62 -1.60
CA ARG A 48 -5.11 19.33 -2.66
C ARG A 48 -3.74 18.98 -2.08
N GLN A 49 -3.28 19.73 -1.09
CA GLN A 49 -2.00 19.46 -0.43
C GLN A 49 -2.04 18.15 0.36
N ARG A 50 -3.16 17.84 1.03
CA ARG A 50 -3.36 16.55 1.69
C ARG A 50 -3.28 15.39 0.70
N GLY A 51 -3.97 15.48 -0.43
CA GLY A 51 -3.89 14.46 -1.49
C GLY A 51 -2.49 14.28 -2.05
N ILE A 52 -1.72 15.36 -2.26
CA ILE A 52 -0.32 15.27 -2.72
C ILE A 52 0.56 14.58 -1.66
N ASN A 53 0.41 14.95 -0.38
CA ASN A 53 1.12 14.27 0.70
C ASN A 53 0.72 12.80 0.81
N ALA A 54 -0.56 12.46 0.61
CA ALA A 54 -1.05 11.08 0.64
C ALA A 54 -0.39 10.22 -0.45
N VAL A 55 -0.26 10.74 -1.67
CA VAL A 55 0.49 10.04 -2.74
C VAL A 55 1.96 9.82 -2.36
N ALA A 56 2.62 10.83 -1.79
CA ALA A 56 4.02 10.71 -1.34
C ALA A 56 4.16 9.62 -0.27
N LYS A 57 3.27 9.61 0.74
CA LYS A 57 3.23 8.58 1.79
C LYS A 57 3.03 7.18 1.20
N LEU A 58 2.03 7.01 0.31
CA LEU A 58 1.71 5.71 -0.27
C LEU A 58 2.84 5.16 -1.15
N ALA A 59 3.56 6.01 -1.87
CA ALA A 59 4.72 5.58 -2.66
C ALA A 59 5.84 5.02 -1.78
N ILE A 60 6.13 5.69 -0.65
CA ILE A 60 7.15 5.26 0.32
C ILE A 60 6.72 3.97 1.03
N ILE A 61 5.45 3.88 1.43
CA ILE A 61 4.87 2.66 2.00
C ILE A 61 4.99 1.49 1.02
N ALA A 62 4.64 1.70 -0.25
CA ALA A 62 4.74 0.66 -1.27
C ALA A 62 6.19 0.22 -1.51
N GLU A 63 7.14 1.15 -1.52
CA GLU A 63 8.57 0.82 -1.63
C GLU A 63 9.04 -0.03 -0.44
N ALA A 64 8.69 0.36 0.79
CA ALA A 64 9.05 -0.37 1.99
C ALA A 64 8.43 -1.77 2.02
N LEU A 65 7.15 -1.90 1.67
CA LEU A 65 6.44 -3.19 1.61
C LEU A 65 6.95 -4.12 0.50
N ASN A 66 7.50 -3.57 -0.58
CA ASN A 66 8.05 -4.37 -1.68
C ASN A 66 9.48 -4.85 -1.43
N GLU A 67 10.17 -4.35 -0.40
CA GLU A 67 11.51 -4.83 0.01
C GLU A 67 12.50 -4.85 -1.17
N GLY A 68 12.50 -3.79 -1.99
CA GLY A 68 13.38 -3.65 -3.15
C GLY A 68 12.90 -4.35 -4.42
N TRP A 69 11.78 -5.08 -4.38
CA TRP A 69 11.11 -5.54 -5.61
C TRP A 69 10.64 -4.34 -6.44
N LYS A 70 10.87 -4.42 -7.76
CA LYS A 70 10.39 -3.44 -8.75
C LYS A 70 9.70 -4.20 -9.88
N PRO A 71 8.53 -3.73 -10.35
CA PRO A 71 7.81 -4.39 -11.43
C PRO A 71 8.61 -4.35 -12.74
N ASP A 72 8.77 -5.51 -13.38
CA ASP A 72 9.24 -5.64 -14.75
C ASP A 72 8.04 -5.65 -15.70
N TRP A 73 7.79 -4.49 -16.32
CA TRP A 73 6.69 -4.32 -17.26
C TRP A 73 6.91 -5.01 -18.62
N SER A 74 8.12 -5.48 -18.89
CA SER A 74 8.38 -6.31 -20.08
C SER A 74 7.99 -7.77 -19.87
N ASN A 75 7.83 -8.21 -18.62
CA ASN A 75 7.47 -9.57 -18.27
C ASN A 75 5.96 -9.73 -18.06
N TRP A 76 5.29 -10.27 -19.09
CA TRP A 76 3.85 -10.55 -19.09
C TRP A 76 3.43 -11.66 -18.13
N ASN A 77 4.37 -12.47 -17.65
CA ASN A 77 4.09 -13.52 -16.67
C ASN A 77 4.21 -13.00 -15.22
N GLU A 78 4.79 -11.82 -15.02
CA GLU A 78 4.89 -11.21 -13.70
C GLU A 78 3.60 -10.43 -13.38
N ARG A 79 2.82 -10.98 -12.45
CA ARG A 79 1.64 -10.30 -11.92
C ARG A 79 2.03 -9.16 -11.00
N LYS A 80 1.34 -8.03 -11.14
CA LYS A 80 1.56 -6.79 -10.38
C LYS A 80 0.25 -6.43 -9.72
N TYR A 81 0.22 -6.43 -8.40
CA TYR A 81 -1.02 -6.35 -7.62
C TYR A 81 -1.25 -4.94 -7.11
N TYR A 82 -2.51 -4.49 -7.03
CA TYR A 82 -2.83 -3.18 -6.45
C TYR A 82 -4.20 -3.18 -5.75
N PRO A 83 -4.38 -2.38 -4.70
CA PRO A 83 -5.66 -2.28 -4.00
C PRO A 83 -6.75 -1.67 -4.87
N TYR A 84 -7.96 -2.16 -4.70
CA TYR A 84 -9.18 -1.63 -5.29
C TYR A 84 -10.18 -1.27 -4.18
N PHE A 85 -10.91 -0.17 -4.40
CA PHE A 85 -11.77 0.42 -3.39
C PHE A 85 -13.17 0.63 -3.96
N ASP A 86 -14.19 0.33 -3.16
CA ASP A 86 -15.58 0.61 -3.48
C ASP A 86 -16.01 1.92 -2.81
N LYS A 87 -16.80 2.71 -3.55
CA LYS A 87 -17.46 3.89 -3.05
C LYS A 87 -18.90 3.55 -2.65
N ALA A 88 -19.08 2.82 -1.54
CA ALA A 88 -20.41 2.43 -1.08
C ALA A 88 -21.33 3.66 -0.89
N ALA A 89 -22.60 3.55 -1.32
CA ALA A 89 -23.58 4.63 -1.23
C ALA A 89 -24.04 4.86 0.22
N GLY A 90 -23.26 5.55 1.04
CA GLY A 90 -23.70 6.06 2.35
C GLY A 90 -22.59 6.30 3.40
N GLY A 91 -22.74 7.41 4.14
CA GLY A 91 -22.11 7.72 5.44
C GLY A 91 -20.63 8.12 5.44
N SER A 92 -19.80 7.41 4.68
CA SER A 92 -18.40 7.77 4.38
C SER A 92 -17.86 7.06 3.13
N GLY A 93 -18.58 6.06 2.61
CA GLY A 93 -18.52 5.55 1.24
C GLY A 93 -17.14 5.32 0.63
N PHE A 94 -16.13 4.86 1.36
CA PHE A 94 -14.87 4.42 0.75
C PHE A 94 -14.31 3.29 1.62
N SER A 95 -14.22 2.11 1.04
CA SER A 95 -13.73 0.90 1.71
C SER A 95 -12.87 0.09 0.75
N PHE A 96 -11.89 -0.61 1.30
CA PHE A 96 -11.18 -1.64 0.53
C PHE A 96 -12.17 -2.72 0.09
N ASP A 97 -12.19 -3.01 -1.20
CA ASP A 97 -13.10 -3.98 -1.82
C ASP A 97 -12.35 -5.28 -2.13
N ASP A 98 -11.34 -5.18 -3.01
CA ASP A 98 -10.47 -6.30 -3.37
C ASP A 98 -9.11 -5.77 -3.85
N PHE A 99 -8.28 -6.64 -4.41
CA PHE A 99 -7.07 -6.26 -5.15
C PHE A 99 -7.16 -6.79 -6.58
N TYR A 100 -6.64 -6.03 -7.54
CA TYR A 100 -6.50 -6.50 -8.92
C TYR A 100 -5.05 -6.85 -9.23
N CYS A 101 -4.83 -7.57 -10.32
CA CYS A 101 -3.49 -7.82 -10.84
C CYS A 101 -3.42 -7.52 -12.34
N ASP A 102 -2.29 -6.95 -12.75
CA ASP A 102 -1.99 -6.73 -14.15
C ASP A 102 -0.75 -7.52 -14.57
N ALA A 103 -0.71 -7.93 -15.84
CA ALA A 103 0.45 -8.58 -16.44
C ALA A 103 1.43 -7.51 -16.96
N SER A 104 0.95 -6.69 -17.90
CA SER A 104 1.75 -5.63 -18.54
C SER A 104 0.96 -4.34 -18.80
N TYR A 105 -0.36 -4.31 -18.55
CA TYR A 105 -1.12 -3.07 -18.66
C TYR A 105 -0.89 -2.23 -17.40
N THR A 106 -0.79 -0.91 -17.55
CA THR A 106 -0.52 0.00 -16.43
C THR A 106 -1.81 0.73 -16.04
N GLY A 107 -2.77 -0.01 -15.46
CA GLY A 107 -3.99 0.58 -14.91
C GLY A 107 -3.73 1.47 -13.69
N VAL A 108 -2.58 1.29 -13.05
CA VAL A 108 -2.11 2.05 -11.89
C VAL A 108 -0.62 2.38 -12.05
N GLY A 109 -0.16 3.44 -11.40
CA GLY A 109 1.25 3.83 -11.40
C GLY A 109 2.14 2.77 -10.74
N SER A 110 3.34 2.54 -11.31
CA SER A 110 4.31 1.55 -10.82
C SER A 110 4.78 1.74 -9.39
N ARG A 111 4.60 2.95 -8.82
CA ARG A 111 4.91 3.26 -7.42
C ARG A 111 3.86 2.75 -6.43
N LEU A 112 2.75 2.21 -6.91
CA LEU A 112 1.61 1.77 -6.10
C LEU A 112 1.20 0.32 -6.42
N VAL A 113 2.10 -0.46 -7.03
CA VAL A 113 1.91 -1.89 -7.24
C VAL A 113 2.77 -2.70 -6.27
N PHE A 114 2.30 -3.91 -5.97
CA PHE A 114 2.88 -4.82 -5.01
C PHE A 114 3.21 -6.16 -5.65
N ARG A 115 4.28 -6.79 -5.15
CA ARG A 115 4.74 -8.11 -5.63
C ARG A 115 3.70 -9.22 -5.45
N THR A 116 2.86 -9.14 -4.42
CA THR A 116 1.88 -10.18 -4.13
C THR A 116 0.50 -9.60 -3.80
N ALA A 117 -0.52 -10.43 -3.99
CA ALA A 117 -1.90 -10.14 -3.62
C ALA A 117 -2.06 -9.80 -2.13
N GLU A 118 -1.33 -10.50 -1.26
CA GLU A 118 -1.35 -10.30 0.18
C GLU A 118 -0.82 -8.92 0.56
N LEU A 119 0.26 -8.46 -0.07
CA LEU A 119 0.80 -7.12 0.13
C LEU A 119 -0.17 -6.05 -0.35
N ALA A 120 -0.79 -6.23 -1.52
CA ALA A 120 -1.81 -5.30 -2.01
C ALA A 120 -3.03 -5.24 -1.06
N ARG A 121 -3.53 -6.39 -0.61
CA ARG A 121 -4.63 -6.43 0.38
C ARG A 121 -4.23 -5.78 1.71
N TYR A 122 -3.02 -6.04 2.19
CA TYR A 122 -2.52 -5.43 3.41
C TYR A 122 -2.41 -3.91 3.26
N ALA A 123 -1.83 -3.42 2.16
CA ALA A 123 -1.70 -1.99 1.90
C ALA A 123 -3.07 -1.30 1.84
N GLY A 124 -4.01 -1.88 1.11
CA GLY A 124 -5.37 -1.34 0.95
C GLY A 124 -6.18 -1.30 2.25
N THR A 125 -5.97 -2.25 3.15
CA THR A 125 -6.67 -2.31 4.44
C THR A 125 -5.98 -1.48 5.51
N GLN A 126 -4.66 -1.61 5.67
CA GLN A 126 -3.89 -0.91 6.70
C GLN A 126 -3.85 0.61 6.49
N PHE A 127 -3.72 1.05 5.23
CA PHE A 127 -3.54 2.46 4.89
C PHE A 127 -4.77 3.07 4.22
N LEU A 128 -5.97 2.52 4.51
CA LEU A 128 -7.24 2.91 3.90
C LEU A 128 -7.47 4.43 3.95
N GLU A 129 -7.17 5.07 5.08
CA GLU A 129 -7.38 6.51 5.24
C GLU A 129 -6.39 7.35 4.42
N ILE A 130 -5.16 6.88 4.21
CA ILE A 130 -4.21 7.55 3.32
C ILE A 130 -4.68 7.40 1.86
N TYR A 131 -5.19 6.22 1.49
CA TYR A 131 -5.83 6.01 0.19
C TYR A 131 -7.05 6.91 0.00
N ARG A 132 -7.88 7.09 1.03
CA ARG A 132 -9.04 8.00 1.01
C ARG A 132 -8.60 9.44 0.79
N GLU A 133 -7.60 9.93 1.53
CA GLU A 133 -7.06 11.28 1.37
C GLU A 133 -6.55 11.56 -0.05
N TRP A 134 -6.04 10.53 -0.73
CA TRP A 134 -5.60 10.63 -2.12
C TRP A 134 -6.76 10.54 -3.12
N MET A 135 -7.65 9.56 -2.97
CA MET A 135 -8.62 9.17 -4.01
C MET A 135 -9.96 9.91 -3.93
N VAL A 136 -10.27 10.55 -2.80
CA VAL A 136 -11.57 11.20 -2.55
C VAL A 136 -11.38 12.70 -2.33
N PHE A 137 -12.24 13.51 -2.95
CA PHE A 137 -12.29 14.94 -2.63
C PHE A 137 -12.78 15.11 -1.19
N GLY A 138 -12.03 15.85 -0.36
CA GLY A 138 -12.40 16.04 1.04
C GLY A 138 -13.78 16.68 1.20
N GLU A 139 -14.63 16.00 1.95
CA GLU A 139 -15.93 16.48 2.44
C GLU A 139 -15.75 17.54 3.55
#